data_AF-A0A958YRK9-F1
#
_entry.id   AF-A0A958YRK9-F1
#
_cell.length_a   1.000
_cell.length_b   1.000
_cell.length_c   1.000
_cell.angle_alpha   90.00
_cell.angle_beta   90.00
_cell.angle_gamma   90.00
#
_symmetry.space_group_name_H-M   'P 1'
#
loop_
_entity.id
_entity.type
_entity.pdbx_description
1 polymer ?
#
loop_
_entity_poly.entity_id
_entity_poly.type
_entity_poly.pdbx_seq_one_letter_code
_entity_poly.pdbx_strand_id
1 'polypeptide(L)'
;MRMDFSEVIGHQHIKSYLLKTIENGRIPHAQIFAGVNGSGLLPVAIAYASELLCSKYVKGSPEYLACKTKVSKLAHPDLHFVYPVNTSDDVKKNAISDNYAEAWRSFVLNNPYASLFEWLQSIGIEKKQGNISK
;
A
#
# COMPACT_ATOMS: atom_id res chain seq x y z
N MET A 1 -11.73 -7.34 -2.01
CA MET A 1 -11.63 -5.87 -1.95
C MET A 1 -10.81 -5.40 -3.13
N ARG A 2 -11.31 -4.48 -3.97
CA ARG A 2 -10.50 -3.87 -5.03
C ARG A 2 -9.85 -2.61 -4.47
N MET A 3 -8.54 -2.50 -4.59
CA MET A 3 -7.81 -1.31 -4.12
C MET A 3 -8.03 -0.13 -5.09
N ASP A 4 -9.22 0.45 -5.03
CA ASP A 4 -9.72 1.55 -5.87
C ASP A 4 -10.14 2.73 -5.01
N PHE A 5 -10.01 3.96 -5.53
CA PHE A 5 -10.44 5.18 -4.83
C PHE A 5 -11.90 5.15 -4.42
N SER A 6 -12.75 4.44 -5.16
CA SER A 6 -14.17 4.26 -4.86
C SER A 6 -14.44 3.43 -3.60
N GLU A 7 -13.53 2.51 -3.22
CA GLU A 7 -13.69 1.66 -2.03
C GLU A 7 -13.13 2.29 -0.75
N VAL A 8 -12.29 3.34 -0.87
CA VAL A 8 -11.72 4.01 0.30
C VAL A 8 -12.78 4.91 0.96
N ILE A 9 -12.89 4.88 2.28
CA ILE A 9 -13.87 5.71 2.99
C ILE A 9 -13.34 7.15 3.12
N GLY A 10 -14.18 8.15 2.84
CA GLY A 10 -13.85 9.57 3.03
C GLY A 10 -12.86 10.16 2.01
N HIS A 11 -12.12 11.19 2.42
CA HIS A 11 -11.03 11.84 1.67
C HIS A 11 -11.39 12.43 0.30
N GLN A 12 -12.65 12.82 0.06
CA GLN A 12 -13.12 13.25 -1.27
C GLN A 12 -12.26 14.35 -1.92
N HIS A 13 -11.88 15.36 -1.14
CA HIS A 13 -11.02 16.44 -1.61
C HIS A 13 -9.62 15.92 -2.01
N ILE A 14 -9.01 15.09 -1.18
CA ILE A 14 -7.67 14.53 -1.43
C ILE A 14 -7.69 13.60 -2.64
N LYS A 15 -8.69 12.70 -2.75
CA LYS A 15 -8.84 11.82 -3.91
C LYS A 15 -8.97 12.60 -5.21
N SER A 16 -9.81 13.64 -5.20
CA SER A 16 -10.01 14.51 -6.38
C SER A 16 -8.73 15.24 -6.76
N TYR A 17 -7.98 15.74 -5.76
CA TYR A 17 -6.69 16.38 -5.99
C TYR A 17 -5.68 15.41 -6.61
N LEU A 18 -5.52 14.21 -6.03
CA LEU A 18 -4.62 13.17 -6.53
C LEU A 18 -4.95 12.74 -7.97
N LEU A 19 -6.23 12.51 -8.28
CA LEU A 19 -6.64 12.18 -9.65
C LEU A 19 -6.26 13.29 -10.64
N LYS A 20 -6.49 14.56 -10.28
CA LYS A 20 -6.06 15.70 -11.10
C LYS A 20 -4.55 15.77 -11.31
N THR A 21 -3.73 15.36 -10.33
CA THR A 21 -2.26 15.33 -10.52
C THR A 21 -1.84 14.33 -11.60
N ILE A 22 -2.52 13.18 -11.67
CA ILE A 22 -2.29 12.15 -12.69
C ILE A 22 -2.75 12.65 -14.05
N GLU A 23 -3.98 13.18 -14.14
CA GLU A 23 -4.56 13.71 -15.38
C GLU A 23 -3.69 14.81 -16.00
N ASN A 24 -3.12 15.69 -15.17
CA ASN A 24 -2.26 16.78 -15.62
C ASN A 24 -0.80 16.35 -15.84
N GLY A 25 -0.44 15.09 -15.57
CA GLY A 25 0.94 14.61 -15.66
C GLY A 25 1.92 15.32 -14.71
N ARG A 26 1.42 15.93 -13.62
CA ARG A 26 2.22 16.72 -12.66
C ARG A 26 2.22 16.05 -11.30
N ILE A 27 3.07 15.04 -11.15
CA ILE A 27 3.13 14.20 -9.96
C ILE A 27 4.39 14.53 -9.15
N PRO A 28 4.26 14.94 -7.88
CA PRO A 28 5.40 15.06 -6.99
C PRO A 28 6.12 13.73 -6.81
N HIS A 29 7.46 13.75 -6.87
CA HIS A 29 8.29 12.56 -6.69
C HIS A 29 8.23 11.97 -5.27
N ALA A 30 7.86 12.79 -4.28
CA ALA A 30 7.66 12.39 -2.90
C ALA A 30 6.42 13.07 -2.33
N GLN A 31 5.59 12.30 -1.62
CA GLN A 31 4.37 12.78 -0.98
C GLN A 31 4.26 12.14 0.41
N ILE A 32 3.80 12.92 1.37
CA ILE A 32 3.60 12.47 2.74
C ILE A 32 2.10 12.49 3.03
N PHE A 33 1.56 11.34 3.42
CA PHE A 33 0.20 11.21 3.93
C PHE A 33 0.24 11.16 5.45
N ALA A 34 -0.27 12.19 6.12
CA ALA A 34 -0.24 12.31 7.57
C ALA A 34 -1.65 12.42 8.15
N GLY A 35 -1.91 11.73 9.25
CA GLY A 35 -3.22 11.70 9.91
C GLY A 35 -3.27 10.64 11.00
N VAL A 36 -4.41 10.54 11.66
CA VAL A 36 -4.63 9.61 12.77
C VAL A 36 -4.70 8.16 12.29
N ASN A 37 -4.33 7.22 13.15
CA ASN A 37 -4.48 5.78 12.88
C ASN A 37 -5.94 5.45 12.52
N GLY A 38 -6.13 4.53 11.57
CA GLY A 38 -7.47 4.16 11.08
C GLY A 38 -8.12 5.16 10.13
N SER A 39 -7.49 6.30 9.84
CA SER A 39 -8.05 7.28 8.88
C SER A 39 -7.99 6.83 7.41
N GLY A 40 -7.43 5.66 7.09
CA GLY A 40 -7.45 5.13 5.72
C GLY A 40 -6.39 5.72 4.79
N LEU A 41 -5.28 6.24 5.32
CA LEU A 41 -4.20 6.80 4.50
C LEU A 41 -3.49 5.74 3.65
N LEU A 42 -3.25 4.55 4.21
CA LEU A 42 -2.64 3.44 3.48
C LEU A 42 -3.48 3.04 2.24
N PRO A 43 -4.79 2.77 2.34
CA PRO A 43 -5.60 2.44 1.17
C PRO A 43 -5.73 3.61 0.19
N VAL A 44 -5.74 4.88 0.64
CA VAL A 44 -5.63 6.05 -0.27
C VAL A 44 -4.32 6.00 -1.06
N ALA A 45 -3.19 5.76 -0.40
CA ALA A 45 -1.88 5.72 -1.05
C ALA A 45 -1.77 4.56 -2.05
N ILE A 46 -2.29 3.37 -1.70
CA ILE A 46 -2.32 2.21 -2.60
C ILE A 46 -3.25 2.48 -3.80
N ALA A 47 -4.42 3.06 -3.58
CA ALA A 47 -5.34 3.43 -4.65
C ALA A 47 -4.71 4.45 -5.61
N TYR A 48 -3.98 5.43 -5.07
CA TYR A 48 -3.23 6.39 -5.88
C TYR A 48 -2.13 5.72 -6.72
N ALA A 49 -1.33 4.84 -6.11
CA ALA A 49 -0.33 4.07 -6.83
C ALA A 49 -0.95 3.18 -7.91
N SER A 50 -2.12 2.61 -7.65
CA SER A 50 -2.92 1.83 -8.61
C SER A 50 -3.29 2.63 -9.85
N GLU A 51 -3.88 3.81 -9.66
CA GLU A 51 -4.21 4.72 -10.78
C GLU A 51 -2.96 5.15 -11.53
N LEU A 52 -1.88 5.49 -10.82
CA LEU A 52 -0.63 5.92 -11.44
C LEU A 52 -0.02 4.84 -12.33
N LEU A 53 0.13 3.62 -11.80
CA LEU A 53 0.74 2.49 -12.52
C LEU A 53 -0.09 2.06 -13.73
N CYS A 54 -1.42 2.16 -13.64
CA CYS A 54 -2.32 1.73 -14.69
C CYS A 54 -2.73 2.86 -15.66
N SER A 55 -2.35 4.13 -15.38
CA SER A 55 -2.68 5.31 -16.21
C SER A 55 -2.15 5.24 -17.64
N LYS A 56 -1.11 4.44 -17.89
CA LYS A 56 -0.55 4.21 -19.22
C LYS A 56 -1.44 3.40 -20.15
N TYR A 57 -2.45 2.72 -19.61
CA TYR A 57 -3.38 1.89 -20.38
C TYR A 57 -4.72 2.58 -20.54
N VAL A 58 -5.40 2.31 -21.65
CA VAL A 58 -6.76 2.82 -21.88
C VAL A 58 -7.69 2.23 -20.83
N LYS A 59 -8.44 3.08 -20.13
CA LYS A 59 -9.36 2.66 -19.06
C LYS A 59 -10.34 1.60 -19.58
N GLY A 60 -10.37 0.45 -18.94
CA GLY A 60 -11.22 -0.68 -19.31
C GLY A 60 -10.61 -1.65 -20.33
N SER A 61 -9.42 -1.38 -20.86
CA SER A 61 -8.71 -2.35 -21.71
C SER A 61 -8.30 -3.59 -20.92
N PRO A 62 -8.05 -4.74 -21.58
CA PRO A 62 -7.55 -5.95 -20.92
C PRO A 62 -6.26 -5.70 -20.11
N GLU A 63 -5.36 -4.86 -20.62
CA GLU A 63 -4.09 -4.51 -19.97
C GLU A 63 -4.33 -3.65 -18.73
N TYR A 64 -5.26 -2.68 -18.82
CA TYR A 64 -5.68 -1.87 -17.67
C TYR A 64 -6.25 -2.75 -16.56
N LEU A 65 -7.12 -3.69 -16.91
CA LEU A 65 -7.71 -4.64 -15.97
C LEU A 65 -6.63 -5.56 -15.36
N ALA A 66 -5.71 -6.09 -16.17
CA ALA A 66 -4.61 -6.91 -15.69
C ALA A 66 -3.69 -6.14 -14.71
N CYS A 67 -3.38 -4.88 -15.01
CA CYS A 67 -2.64 -4.00 -14.12
C CYS A 67 -3.38 -3.80 -12.79
N LYS A 68 -4.66 -3.42 -12.84
CA LYS A 68 -5.53 -3.26 -11.66
C LYS A 68 -5.63 -4.54 -10.83
N THR A 69 -5.72 -5.71 -11.46
CA THR A 69 -5.75 -7.01 -10.77
C THR A 69 -4.45 -7.29 -10.03
N LYS A 70 -3.29 -7.00 -10.63
CA LYS A 70 -1.97 -7.16 -9.98
C LYS A 70 -1.84 -6.24 -8.77
N VAL A 71 -2.23 -4.98 -8.90
CA VAL A 71 -2.21 -4.02 -7.78
C VAL A 71 -3.21 -4.40 -6.68
N SER A 72 -4.40 -4.87 -7.05
CA SER A 72 -5.40 -5.35 -6.08
C SER A 72 -4.92 -6.53 -5.25
N LYS A 73 -3.94 -7.29 -5.74
CA LYS A 73 -3.24 -8.36 -5.00
C LYS A 73 -1.94 -7.89 -4.34
N LEU A 74 -1.63 -6.59 -4.43
CA LEU A 74 -0.39 -5.98 -3.92
C LEU A 74 0.88 -6.68 -4.47
N ALA A 75 0.79 -7.16 -5.72
CA ALA A 75 1.81 -7.97 -6.38
C ALA A 75 2.21 -7.40 -7.75
N HIS A 76 1.99 -6.11 -7.97
CA HIS A 76 2.47 -5.44 -9.18
C HIS A 76 4.00 -5.29 -9.12
N PRO A 77 4.76 -5.62 -10.19
CA PRO A 77 6.22 -5.62 -10.16
C PRO A 77 6.82 -4.25 -9.81
N ASP A 78 6.19 -3.18 -10.28
CA ASP A 78 6.62 -1.79 -10.02
C ASP A 78 6.02 -1.19 -8.73
N LEU A 79 5.31 -2.00 -7.93
CA LEU A 79 4.76 -1.56 -6.64
C LEU A 79 5.60 -2.16 -5.51
N HIS A 80 6.33 -1.30 -4.83
CA HIS A 80 7.21 -1.69 -3.74
C HIS A 80 6.69 -1.19 -2.40
N PHE A 81 6.80 -2.05 -1.40
CA PHE A 81 6.49 -1.72 -0.03
C PHE A 81 7.76 -1.79 0.81
N VAL A 82 7.89 -0.86 1.74
CA VAL A 82 8.90 -0.88 2.79
C VAL A 82 8.18 -0.54 4.08
N TYR A 83 8.34 -1.38 5.10
CA TYR A 83 7.61 -1.27 6.35
C TYR A 83 8.48 -1.73 7.52
N PRO A 84 8.18 -1.30 8.76
CA PRO A 84 8.97 -1.70 9.90
C PRO A 84 8.89 -3.21 10.15
N VAL A 85 10.06 -3.85 10.29
CA VAL A 85 10.22 -5.27 10.61
C VAL A 85 11.32 -5.48 11.64
N ASN A 86 11.35 -6.66 12.24
CA ASN A 86 12.44 -7.11 13.10
C ASN A 86 12.48 -8.65 13.02
N THR A 87 13.56 -9.24 13.52
CA THR A 87 13.68 -10.69 13.71
C THR A 87 12.44 -11.26 14.40
N SER A 88 11.88 -12.31 13.82
CA SER A 88 10.74 -13.07 14.34
C SER A 88 11.12 -14.55 14.49
N ASP A 89 10.14 -15.40 14.76
CA ASP A 89 10.37 -16.84 14.74
C ASP A 89 10.64 -17.40 13.35
N ASP A 90 10.08 -16.76 12.31
CA ASP A 90 10.31 -17.14 10.92
C ASP A 90 11.62 -16.57 10.37
N VAL A 91 12.02 -15.37 10.79
CA VAL A 91 13.25 -14.70 10.31
C VAL A 91 14.18 -14.40 11.47
N LYS A 92 15.21 -15.24 11.63
CA LYS A 92 16.10 -15.19 12.80
C LYS A 92 17.22 -14.14 12.72
N LYS A 93 17.59 -13.67 11.52
CA LYS A 93 18.68 -12.69 11.29
C LYS A 93 18.38 -11.81 10.08
N ASN A 94 18.97 -10.61 10.05
CA ASN A 94 18.90 -9.67 8.92
C ASN A 94 17.47 -9.48 8.37
N ALA A 95 16.50 -9.30 9.27
CA ALA A 95 15.12 -9.10 8.89
C ALA A 95 14.99 -7.84 8.01
N ILE A 96 14.46 -8.04 6.81
CA ILE A 96 14.14 -6.98 5.84
C ILE A 96 12.68 -7.09 5.40
N SER A 97 12.11 -5.99 4.90
CA SER A 97 10.71 -5.93 4.47
C SER A 97 10.34 -7.07 3.52
N ASP A 98 11.23 -7.38 2.57
CA ASP A 98 10.99 -8.40 1.54
C ASP A 98 10.82 -9.82 2.12
N ASN A 99 11.39 -10.13 3.29
CA ASN A 99 11.17 -11.42 3.95
C ASN A 99 9.71 -11.62 4.40
N TYR A 100 8.99 -10.52 4.62
CA TYR A 100 7.61 -10.52 5.12
C TYR A 100 6.59 -10.12 4.05
N ALA A 101 6.97 -10.10 2.77
CA ALA A 101 6.11 -9.62 1.69
C ALA A 101 4.76 -10.35 1.62
N GLU A 102 4.73 -11.66 1.81
CA GLU A 102 3.49 -12.44 1.80
C GLU A 102 2.59 -12.13 3.01
N ALA A 103 3.18 -12.04 4.20
CA ALA A 103 2.48 -11.65 5.42
C ALA A 103 1.91 -10.23 5.28
N TRP A 104 2.68 -9.30 4.73
CA TRP A 104 2.25 -7.92 4.47
C TRP A 104 1.06 -7.85 3.53
N ARG A 105 1.12 -8.56 2.39
CA ARG A 105 -0.01 -8.59 1.44
C ARG A 105 -1.27 -9.10 2.12
N SER A 106 -1.16 -10.19 2.86
CA SER A 106 -2.28 -10.80 3.57
C SER A 106 -2.86 -9.85 4.63
N PHE A 107 -1.99 -9.20 5.40
CA PHE A 107 -2.36 -8.21 6.42
C PHE A 107 -3.14 -7.04 5.83
N VAL A 108 -2.60 -6.38 4.80
CA VAL A 108 -3.23 -5.20 4.18
C VAL A 108 -4.54 -5.56 3.47
N LEU A 109 -4.64 -6.73 2.86
CA LEU A 109 -5.89 -7.17 2.21
C LEU A 109 -6.99 -7.51 3.20
N ASN A 110 -6.64 -8.04 4.37
CA ASN A 110 -7.59 -8.40 5.41
C ASN A 110 -7.99 -7.20 6.27
N ASN A 111 -7.07 -6.28 6.54
CA ASN A 111 -7.29 -5.14 7.41
C ASN A 111 -6.60 -3.86 6.87
N PRO A 112 -7.13 -3.24 5.81
CA PRO A 112 -6.48 -2.10 5.15
C PRO A 112 -6.42 -0.82 6.02
N TYR A 113 -7.18 -0.75 7.11
CA TYR A 113 -7.22 0.38 8.03
C TYR A 113 -6.41 0.13 9.31
N ALA A 114 -5.69 -0.99 9.38
CA ALA A 114 -4.91 -1.38 10.54
C ALA A 114 -3.77 -0.41 10.85
N SER A 115 -3.38 -0.41 12.12
CA SER A 115 -2.27 0.35 12.67
C SER A 115 -0.93 -0.38 12.52
N LEU A 116 0.16 0.37 12.72
CA LEU A 116 1.51 -0.21 12.81
C LEU A 116 1.62 -1.26 13.93
N PHE A 117 0.94 -1.05 15.05
CA PHE A 117 0.98 -2.00 16.15
C PHE A 117 0.35 -3.34 15.76
N GLU A 118 -0.81 -3.31 15.10
CA GLU A 118 -1.46 -4.52 14.58
C GLU A 118 -0.58 -5.24 13.54
N TRP A 119 0.18 -4.49 12.73
CA TRP A 119 1.17 -5.09 11.83
C TRP A 119 2.24 -5.84 12.62
N LEU A 120 2.89 -5.20 13.59
CA LEU A 120 3.94 -5.84 14.40
C LEU A 120 3.42 -7.06 15.18
N GLN A 121 2.16 -7.01 15.64
CA GLN A 121 1.50 -8.14 16.28
C GLN A 121 1.27 -9.30 15.30
N SER A 122 0.89 -9.00 14.04
CA SER A 122 0.63 -10.04 13.03
C SER A 122 1.86 -10.88 12.66
N ILE A 123 3.07 -10.34 12.87
CA ILE A 123 4.35 -11.02 12.64
C ILE A 123 5.08 -11.40 13.95
N GLY A 124 4.38 -11.33 15.09
CA GLY A 124 4.87 -11.81 16.39
C GLY A 124 6.03 -11.01 16.99
N ILE A 125 6.11 -9.72 16.68
CA ILE A 125 7.18 -8.83 17.18
C ILE A 125 6.62 -7.59 17.90
N GLU A 126 5.42 -7.68 18.48
CA GLU A 126 4.75 -6.57 19.18
C GLU A 126 5.54 -5.99 20.36
N LYS A 127 6.47 -6.77 20.92
CA LYS A 127 7.37 -6.35 22.01
C LYS A 127 8.71 -5.80 21.53
N LYS A 128 8.97 -5.82 20.22
CA LYS A 128 10.22 -5.33 19.62
C LYS A 128 9.96 -4.03 18.86
N GLN A 129 10.98 -3.18 18.80
CA GLN A 129 10.95 -2.02 17.90
C GLN A 129 11.14 -2.49 16.45
N GLY A 130 10.21 -2.14 15.57
CA GLY A 130 10.36 -2.37 14.13
C GLY A 130 11.36 -1.39 13.52
N ASN A 131 12.20 -1.89 12.62
CA ASN A 131 13.18 -1.11 11.86
C ASN A 131 12.80 -1.12 10.37
N ILE A 132 13.03 0.00 9.68
CA ILE A 132 12.77 0.12 8.25
C ILE A 132 14.04 -0.27 7.50
N SER A 133 14.02 -1.46 6.91
CA SER A 133 15.06 -2.00 6.03
C SER A 133 14.38 -2.71 4.86
N LYS A 134 14.94 -2.56 3.67
CA LYS A 134 14.52 -3.29 2.47
C LYS A 134 15.66 -4.18 2.01
#